data_AF-A0A845R758-F1
#
_entry.id   AF-A0A845R758-F1
#
_cell.length_a   1.000
_cell.length_b   1.000
_cell.length_c   1.000
_cell.angle_alpha   90.00
_cell.angle_beta   90.00
_cell.angle_gamma   90.00
#
_symmetry.space_group_name_H-M   'P 1'
#
loop_
_entity.id
_entity.type
_entity.pdbx_description
1 polymer ?
#
loop_
_entity_poly.entity_id
_entity_poly.type
_entity_poly.pdbx_seq_one_letter_code
_entity_poly.pdbx_strand_id
1 'polypeptide(L)'
;MSHGQYLRDLLRPLGVYNLNAPFNGGELDAQGRALDGVMARLEEIQREGSLSTAEDWGLERIAGLLVRRPVAAQPRKLAAALAALMRISGDSFTLAAINDTVAGCGVPAVVRERGKGQVSVSFPGVAGEPGGFQELKKIIEDILPAHLGIEYDFWFLTWQELEDNFPSWQSIEDMELTWAKLETFVEYL
;
A
#
# COMPACT_ATOMS: atom_id res chain seq x y z
N MET A 1 -5.64 1.06 -33.45
CA MET A 1 -6.39 1.36 -34.70
C MET A 1 -7.75 1.87 -34.27
N SER A 2 -8.25 2.98 -34.80
CA SER A 2 -9.59 3.46 -34.42
C SER A 2 -10.67 2.53 -34.96
N HIS A 3 -11.81 2.45 -34.28
CA HIS A 3 -12.93 1.64 -34.74
C HIS A 3 -13.48 2.15 -36.09
N GLY A 4 -13.40 3.46 -36.37
CA GLY A 4 -13.79 4.01 -37.67
C GLY A 4 -12.91 3.50 -38.82
N GLN A 5 -11.59 3.41 -38.61
CA GLN A 5 -10.66 2.82 -39.57
C GLN A 5 -10.98 1.33 -39.78
N TYR A 6 -11.21 0.61 -38.69
CA TYR A 6 -11.56 -0.80 -38.72
C TYR A 6 -12.85 -1.07 -39.52
N LEU A 7 -13.91 -0.27 -39.31
CA LEU A 7 -15.15 -0.38 -40.07
C LEU A 7 -14.93 -0.09 -41.56
N ARG A 8 -14.12 0.89 -41.92
CA ARG A 8 -13.75 1.16 -43.32
C ARG A 8 -12.99 -0.01 -43.94
N ASP A 9 -12.02 -0.56 -43.22
CA ASP A 9 -11.25 -1.72 -43.67
C ASP A 9 -12.15 -2.96 -43.85
N LEU A 10 -13.14 -3.15 -42.97
CA LEU A 10 -14.13 -4.21 -43.04
C LEU A 10 -15.03 -4.10 -44.27
N LEU A 11 -15.44 -2.87 -44.64
CA LEU A 11 -16.35 -2.62 -45.77
C LEU A 11 -15.64 -2.50 -47.11
N ARG A 12 -14.35 -2.17 -47.13
CA ARG A 12 -13.56 -1.94 -48.35
C ARG A 12 -13.64 -3.09 -49.37
N PRO A 13 -13.58 -4.38 -48.99
CA PRO A 13 -13.64 -5.49 -49.95
C PRO A 13 -14.96 -5.61 -50.70
N LEU A 14 -16.06 -5.06 -50.17
CA LEU A 14 -17.37 -5.16 -50.80
C LEU A 14 -17.46 -4.34 -52.10
N GLY A 15 -16.70 -3.25 -52.21
CA GLY A 15 -16.67 -2.39 -53.41
C GLY A 15 -17.98 -1.62 -53.70
N VAL A 16 -19.03 -1.77 -52.88
CA VAL A 16 -20.34 -1.15 -53.09
C VAL A 16 -20.41 0.28 -52.56
N TYR A 17 -19.67 0.58 -51.48
CA TYR A 17 -19.79 1.85 -50.75
C TYR A 17 -18.66 2.83 -51.08
N ASN A 18 -19.00 4.10 -51.27
CA ASN A 18 -18.01 5.18 -51.25
C ASN A 18 -17.69 5.56 -49.79
N LEU A 19 -16.65 4.94 -49.23
CA LEU A 19 -16.25 5.10 -47.82
C LEU A 19 -15.67 6.48 -47.48
N ASN A 20 -15.33 7.27 -48.49
CA ASN A 20 -14.79 8.64 -48.34
C ASN A 20 -15.85 9.71 -48.62
N ALA A 21 -17.09 9.32 -48.98
CA ALA A 21 -18.17 10.26 -49.21
C ALA A 21 -18.56 10.97 -47.90
N PRO A 22 -19.03 12.23 -47.94
CA PRO A 22 -19.35 12.99 -46.73
C PRO A 22 -20.35 12.30 -45.80
N PHE A 23 -21.40 11.68 -46.35
CA PHE A 23 -22.43 11.01 -45.55
C PHE A 23 -21.96 9.65 -45.05
N ASN A 24 -21.61 8.73 -45.95
CA ASN A 24 -21.20 7.37 -45.57
C ASN A 24 -19.91 7.36 -44.75
N GLY A 25 -18.91 8.16 -45.15
CA GLY A 25 -17.65 8.29 -44.42
C GLY A 25 -17.82 8.98 -43.07
N GLY A 26 -18.66 10.01 -43.01
CA GLY A 26 -18.98 10.73 -41.77
C GLY A 26 -19.77 9.88 -40.77
N GLU A 27 -20.70 9.04 -41.26
CA GLU A 27 -21.42 8.08 -40.42
C GLU A 27 -20.48 7.06 -39.79
N LEU A 28 -19.58 6.47 -40.58
CA LEU A 28 -18.56 5.53 -40.07
C LEU A 28 -17.62 6.19 -39.06
N ASP A 29 -17.23 7.44 -39.28
CA ASP A 29 -16.40 8.18 -38.32
C ASP A 29 -17.16 8.49 -37.02
N ALA A 30 -18.47 8.77 -37.09
CA ALA A 30 -19.29 9.01 -35.91
C ALA A 30 -19.49 7.73 -35.08
N GLN A 31 -19.86 6.64 -35.74
CA GLN A 31 -20.00 5.32 -35.10
C GLN A 31 -18.67 4.81 -34.54
N GLY A 32 -17.60 4.95 -35.32
CA GLY A 32 -16.24 4.61 -34.90
C GLY A 32 -15.82 5.36 -33.63
N ARG A 33 -16.01 6.68 -33.60
CA ARG A 33 -15.72 7.49 -32.40
C ARG A 33 -16.55 7.08 -31.19
N ALA A 34 -17.82 6.73 -31.38
CA ALA A 34 -18.66 6.24 -30.28
C ALA A 34 -18.14 4.90 -29.73
N LEU A 35 -17.75 3.97 -30.61
CA LEU A 35 -17.16 2.69 -30.22
C LEU A 35 -15.80 2.85 -29.53
N ASP A 36 -14.95 3.75 -30.02
CA ASP A 36 -13.67 4.10 -29.37
C ASP A 36 -13.93 4.60 -27.93
N GLY A 37 -14.95 5.45 -27.73
CA GLY A 37 -15.33 5.94 -26.41
C GLY A 37 -15.84 4.84 -25.47
N VAL A 38 -16.69 3.93 -25.98
CA VAL A 38 -17.16 2.77 -25.21
C VAL A 38 -16.01 1.86 -24.84
N MET A 39 -15.10 1.56 -25.78
CA MET A 39 -13.92 0.73 -25.53
C MET A 39 -13.03 1.34 -24.44
N ALA A 40 -12.72 2.63 -24.54
CA ALA A 40 -11.92 3.32 -23.53
C ALA A 40 -12.55 3.23 -22.12
N ARG A 41 -13.88 3.33 -22.04
CA ARG A 41 -14.58 3.19 -20.75
C ARG A 41 -14.53 1.74 -20.22
N LEU A 42 -14.65 0.75 -21.10
CA LEU A 42 -14.54 -0.66 -20.73
C LEU A 42 -13.12 -0.99 -20.24
N GLU A 43 -12.09 -0.49 -20.92
CA GLU A 43 -10.69 -0.66 -20.51
C GLU A 43 -10.43 -0.04 -19.13
N GLU A 44 -10.96 1.14 -18.85
CA GLU A 44 -10.89 1.77 -17.52
C GLU A 44 -11.58 0.91 -16.46
N ILE A 45 -12.82 0.45 -16.72
CA ILE A 45 -13.56 -0.41 -15.79
C ILE A 45 -12.82 -1.72 -15.55
N GLN A 46 -12.25 -2.33 -16.60
CA GLN A 46 -11.47 -3.55 -16.47
C GLN A 46 -10.22 -3.33 -15.62
N ARG A 47 -9.49 -2.23 -15.84
CA ARG A 47 -8.32 -1.87 -15.04
C ARG A 47 -8.68 -1.68 -13.57
N GLU A 48 -9.69 -0.86 -13.30
CA GLU A 48 -10.10 -0.50 -11.94
C GLU A 48 -10.89 -1.61 -11.22
N GLY A 49 -11.43 -2.58 -11.97
CA GLY A 49 -12.22 -3.69 -11.44
C GLY A 49 -11.41 -4.79 -10.74
N SER A 50 -10.09 -4.83 -10.94
CA SER A 50 -9.21 -5.80 -10.28
C SER A 50 -8.20 -5.10 -9.39
N LEU A 51 -8.01 -5.61 -8.17
CA LEU A 51 -7.02 -5.11 -7.21
C LEU A 51 -5.59 -5.12 -7.78
N SER A 52 -5.27 -6.06 -8.67
CA SER A 52 -3.94 -6.17 -9.27
C SER A 52 -3.63 -5.13 -10.34
N THR A 53 -4.66 -4.48 -10.90
CA THR A 53 -4.54 -3.54 -12.02
C THR A 53 -5.07 -2.15 -11.72
N ALA A 54 -5.89 -1.98 -10.68
CA ALA A 54 -6.50 -0.71 -10.34
C ALA A 54 -5.44 0.34 -9.96
N GLU A 55 -5.66 1.57 -10.41
CA GLU A 55 -4.71 2.66 -10.23
C GLU A 55 -5.32 3.87 -9.49
N ASP A 56 -6.64 3.94 -9.40
CA ASP A 56 -7.34 5.12 -8.87
C ASP A 56 -8.63 4.72 -8.11
N TRP A 57 -9.81 5.05 -8.66
CA TRP A 57 -11.09 4.91 -7.97
C TRP A 57 -11.42 3.47 -7.60
N GLY A 58 -10.90 2.48 -8.34
CA GLY A 58 -11.10 1.07 -8.04
C GLY A 58 -10.52 0.69 -6.67
N LEU A 59 -9.32 1.17 -6.38
CA LEU A 59 -8.66 0.96 -5.09
C LEU A 59 -9.42 1.63 -3.96
N GLU A 60 -9.89 2.86 -4.17
CA GLU A 60 -10.66 3.59 -3.16
C GLU A 60 -12.00 2.93 -2.86
N ARG A 61 -12.66 2.34 -3.86
CA ARG A 61 -13.89 1.56 -3.62
C ARG A 61 -13.63 0.33 -2.76
N ILE A 62 -12.54 -0.40 -3.01
CA ILE A 62 -12.15 -1.55 -2.19
C ILE A 62 -11.79 -1.09 -0.78
N ALA A 63 -11.00 -0.02 -0.65
CA ALA A 63 -10.63 0.54 0.64
C ALA A 63 -11.85 0.96 1.47
N GLY A 64 -12.88 1.51 0.83
CA GLY A 64 -14.14 1.89 1.48
C GLY A 64 -14.99 0.71 1.98
N LEU A 65 -14.69 -0.53 1.58
CA LEU A 65 -15.33 -1.74 2.13
C LEU A 65 -14.67 -2.21 3.43
N LEU A 66 -13.44 -1.75 3.70
CA LEU A 66 -12.68 -2.11 4.89
C LEU A 66 -12.95 -1.10 6.01
N VAL A 67 -12.75 -1.54 7.25
CA VAL A 67 -12.88 -0.66 8.43
C VAL A 67 -11.90 0.52 8.35
N ARG A 68 -10.74 0.31 7.73
CA ARG A 68 -9.74 1.36 7.53
C ARG A 68 -9.16 1.34 6.13
N ARG A 69 -8.99 2.54 5.60
CA ARG A 69 -8.20 2.81 4.39
C ARG A 69 -6.71 2.86 4.76
N PRO A 70 -5.84 2.06 4.11
CA PRO A 70 -4.39 2.17 4.30
C PRO A 70 -3.86 3.57 3.96
N VAL A 71 -2.80 4.00 4.63
CA VAL A 71 -2.20 5.35 4.46
C VAL A 71 -1.41 5.49 3.14
N ALA A 72 -1.13 4.37 2.45
CA ALA A 72 -0.32 4.35 1.25
C ALA A 72 -0.86 5.27 0.14
N ALA A 73 -0.07 6.26 -0.26
CA ALA A 73 -0.44 7.23 -1.31
C ALA A 73 -0.19 6.72 -2.74
N GLN A 74 0.76 5.78 -2.92
CA GLN A 74 1.06 5.22 -4.23
C GLN A 74 0.10 4.08 -4.57
N PRO A 75 -0.53 4.04 -5.76
CA PRO A 75 -1.54 3.03 -6.10
C PRO A 75 -1.06 1.60 -5.90
N ARG A 76 0.16 1.27 -6.34
CA ARG A 76 0.73 -0.07 -6.15
C ARG A 76 0.93 -0.45 -4.68
N LYS A 77 1.35 0.50 -3.84
CA LYS A 77 1.50 0.27 -2.39
C LYS A 77 0.15 0.14 -1.71
N LEU A 78 -0.84 0.94 -2.14
CA LEU A 78 -2.21 0.83 -1.66
C LEU A 78 -2.82 -0.52 -2.03
N ALA A 79 -2.68 -0.96 -3.28
CA ALA A 79 -3.11 -2.27 -3.73
C ALA A 79 -2.47 -3.41 -2.91
N ALA A 80 -1.17 -3.33 -2.65
CA ALA A 80 -0.47 -4.32 -1.82
C ALA A 80 -0.97 -4.35 -0.38
N ALA A 81 -1.23 -3.19 0.23
CA ALA A 81 -1.77 -3.09 1.59
C ALA A 81 -3.21 -3.61 1.67
N LEU A 82 -4.06 -3.26 0.71
CA LEU A 82 -5.42 -3.81 0.60
C LEU A 82 -5.40 -5.33 0.43
N ALA A 83 -4.50 -5.86 -0.41
CA ALA A 83 -4.31 -7.29 -0.58
C ALA A 83 -3.82 -7.98 0.69
N ALA A 84 -3.02 -7.30 1.52
CA ALA A 84 -2.58 -7.81 2.81
C ALA A 84 -3.73 -7.87 3.82
N LEU A 85 -4.56 -6.82 3.90
CA LEU A 85 -5.73 -6.82 4.77
C LEU A 85 -6.75 -7.90 4.37
N MET A 86 -6.99 -8.09 3.06
CA MET A 86 -7.89 -9.13 2.56
C MET A 86 -7.37 -10.56 2.77
N ARG A 87 -6.07 -10.75 3.08
CA ARG A 87 -5.51 -12.06 3.45
C ARG A 87 -5.86 -12.49 4.88
N ILE A 88 -6.31 -11.57 5.73
CA ILE A 88 -6.77 -11.92 7.07
C ILE A 88 -8.12 -12.64 6.94
N SER A 89 -8.13 -13.91 7.31
CA SER A 89 -9.32 -14.76 7.35
C SER A 89 -9.39 -15.46 8.71
N GLY A 90 -10.48 -16.19 8.98
CA GLY A 90 -10.63 -16.98 10.21
C GLY A 90 -9.53 -18.03 10.44
N ASP A 91 -8.73 -18.36 9.42
CA ASP A 91 -7.64 -19.33 9.51
C ASP A 91 -6.25 -18.65 9.52
N SER A 92 -6.17 -17.31 9.43
CA SER A 92 -4.92 -16.55 9.28
C SER A 92 -4.23 -16.22 10.63
N PHE A 93 -4.45 -17.01 11.67
CA PHE A 93 -3.94 -16.77 13.03
C PHE A 93 -2.58 -17.39 13.32
N THR A 94 -1.81 -17.72 12.27
CA THR A 94 -0.43 -18.16 12.44
C THR A 94 0.49 -16.95 12.56
N LEU A 95 1.59 -17.09 13.31
CA LEU A 95 2.59 -16.03 13.45
C LEU A 95 3.13 -15.55 12.10
N ALA A 96 3.30 -16.47 11.14
CA ALA A 96 3.74 -16.15 9.79
C ALA A 96 2.70 -15.27 9.05
N ALA A 97 1.42 -15.67 9.06
CA ALA A 97 0.36 -14.90 8.41
C ALA A 97 0.17 -13.50 9.03
N ILE A 98 0.33 -13.39 10.36
CA ILE A 98 0.28 -12.11 11.06
C ILE A 98 1.45 -11.21 10.59
N ASN A 99 2.68 -11.72 10.62
CA ASN A 99 3.85 -10.95 10.18
C ASN A 99 3.77 -10.56 8.70
N ASP A 100 3.33 -11.46 7.83
CA ASP A 100 3.13 -11.18 6.40
C ASP A 100 2.10 -10.08 6.15
N THR A 101 1.09 -10.00 7.03
CA THR A 101 0.06 -8.97 6.94
C THR A 101 0.54 -7.62 7.46
N VAL A 102 1.23 -7.61 8.60
CA VAL A 102 1.86 -6.40 9.18
C VAL A 102 2.83 -5.78 8.18
N ALA A 103 3.74 -6.60 7.62
CA ALA A 103 4.67 -6.17 6.59
C ALA A 103 3.95 -5.73 5.30
N GLY A 104 2.92 -6.47 4.88
CA GLY A 104 2.11 -6.14 3.70
C GLY A 104 1.36 -4.81 3.83
N CYS A 105 0.98 -4.41 5.04
CA CYS A 105 0.39 -3.10 5.33
C CYS A 105 1.44 -1.97 5.41
N GLY A 106 2.73 -2.28 5.21
CA GLY A 106 3.83 -1.31 5.28
C GLY A 106 4.19 -0.90 6.71
N VAL A 107 3.77 -1.68 7.71
CA VAL A 107 4.14 -1.43 9.11
C VAL A 107 5.50 -2.10 9.36
N PRO A 108 6.55 -1.35 9.74
CA PRO A 108 7.88 -1.89 9.97
C PRO A 108 7.97 -2.55 11.37
N ALA A 109 7.08 -3.49 11.64
CA ALA A 109 6.99 -4.19 12.92
C ALA A 109 7.12 -5.70 12.75
N VAL A 110 7.64 -6.36 13.78
CA VAL A 110 7.76 -7.81 13.85
C VAL A 110 6.99 -8.28 15.09
N VAL A 111 6.10 -9.24 14.86
CA VAL A 111 5.30 -9.88 15.91
C VAL A 111 5.99 -11.18 16.33
N ARG A 112 6.07 -11.42 17.64
CA ARG A 112 6.56 -12.66 18.25
C ARG A 112 5.58 -13.17 19.29
N GLU A 113 5.46 -14.49 19.41
CA GLU A 113 4.66 -15.09 20.49
C GLU A 113 5.41 -14.99 21.83
N ARG A 114 4.71 -14.53 22.87
CA ARG A 114 5.18 -14.50 24.26
C ARG A 114 4.29 -15.39 25.11
N GLY A 115 4.50 -16.71 25.05
CA GLY A 115 3.70 -17.63 25.85
C GLY A 115 2.22 -17.66 25.44
N LYS A 116 1.33 -18.03 26.37
CA LYS A 116 -0.08 -18.28 26.04
C LYS A 116 -0.89 -16.98 25.99
N GLY A 117 -1.48 -16.71 24.83
CA GLY A 117 -2.42 -15.59 24.65
C GLY A 117 -1.75 -14.21 24.68
N GLN A 118 -0.44 -14.16 24.47
CA GLN A 118 0.35 -12.93 24.51
C GLN A 118 1.32 -12.91 23.33
N VAL A 119 1.48 -11.73 22.75
CA VAL A 119 2.45 -11.44 21.70
C VAL A 119 3.25 -10.20 22.07
N SER A 120 4.49 -10.14 21.62
CA SER A 120 5.23 -8.89 21.61
C SER A 120 5.44 -8.38 20.19
N VAL A 121 5.43 -7.06 20.05
CA VAL A 121 5.61 -6.35 18.80
C VAL A 121 6.79 -5.42 18.94
N SER A 122 7.79 -5.60 18.09
CA SER A 122 8.99 -4.75 18.05
C SER A 122 9.11 -4.05 16.71
N PHE A 123 9.89 -2.96 16.66
CA PHE A 123 10.16 -2.18 15.45
C PHE A 123 11.66 -2.23 15.11
N PRO A 124 12.13 -3.26 14.40
CA PRO A 124 13.53 -3.34 14.00
C PRO A 124 13.94 -2.12 13.18
N GLY A 125 15.09 -1.53 13.49
CA GLY A 125 15.59 -0.36 12.77
C GLY A 125 15.01 0.98 13.21
N VAL A 126 14.22 1.02 14.29
CA VAL A 126 13.80 2.27 14.92
C VAL A 126 14.15 2.21 16.40
N ALA A 127 15.09 3.06 16.83
CA ALA A 127 15.39 3.27 18.23
C ALA A 127 14.29 4.13 18.88
N GLY A 128 13.83 3.73 20.06
CA GLY A 128 12.75 4.36 20.79
C GLY A 128 11.35 4.10 20.23
N GLU A 129 10.43 5.02 20.53
CA GLU A 129 9.06 4.98 20.02
C GLU A 129 9.03 5.47 18.56
N PRO A 130 8.49 4.69 17.61
CA PRO A 130 8.43 5.11 16.22
C PRO A 130 7.54 6.34 16.04
N GLY A 131 7.93 7.24 15.14
CA GLY A 131 7.11 8.40 14.79
C GLY A 131 5.71 7.97 14.35
N GLY A 132 4.67 8.59 14.93
CA GLY A 132 3.27 8.21 14.65
C GLY A 132 2.88 6.85 15.25
N PHE A 133 3.49 6.45 16.37
CA PHE A 133 3.19 5.17 17.02
C PHE A 133 1.70 4.97 17.32
N GLN A 134 0.95 6.02 17.65
CA GLN A 134 -0.49 5.89 17.93
C GLN A 134 -1.28 5.41 16.70
N GLU A 135 -0.90 5.85 15.50
CA GLU A 135 -1.47 5.37 14.24
C GLU A 135 -1.02 3.93 13.96
N LEU A 136 0.26 3.63 14.14
CA LEU A 136 0.82 2.29 13.93
C LEU A 136 0.18 1.26 14.88
N LYS A 137 0.06 1.61 16.15
CA LYS A 137 -0.57 0.81 17.20
C LYS A 137 -1.98 0.40 16.79
N LYS A 138 -2.78 1.36 16.32
CA LYS A 138 -4.14 1.09 15.86
C LYS A 138 -4.19 0.11 14.68
N ILE A 139 -3.24 0.21 13.73
CA ILE A 139 -3.17 -0.73 12.60
C ILE A 139 -2.80 -2.13 13.09
N ILE A 140 -1.83 -2.22 13.99
CA ILE A 140 -1.36 -3.47 14.57
C ILE A 140 -2.49 -4.16 15.36
N GLU A 141 -3.21 -3.42 16.21
CA GLU A 141 -4.34 -3.92 16.99
C GLU A 141 -5.53 -4.37 16.14
N ASP A 142 -5.74 -3.77 14.97
CA ASP A 142 -6.77 -4.20 14.02
C ASP A 142 -6.39 -5.51 13.28
N ILE A 143 -5.09 -5.75 13.06
CA ILE A 143 -4.57 -6.96 12.40
C ILE A 143 -4.57 -8.14 13.38
N LEU A 144 -4.20 -7.89 14.62
CA LEU A 144 -4.04 -8.92 15.65
C LEU A 144 -5.40 -9.40 16.20
N PRO A 145 -5.52 -10.70 16.52
CA PRO A 145 -6.74 -11.22 17.15
C PRO A 145 -7.07 -10.51 18.46
N ALA A 146 -8.32 -10.06 18.60
CA ALA A 146 -8.77 -9.25 19.74
C ALA A 146 -8.61 -9.91 21.12
N HIS A 147 -8.38 -11.22 21.19
CA HIS A 147 -8.19 -11.95 22.44
C HIS A 147 -6.72 -12.06 22.88
N LEU A 148 -5.76 -11.59 22.08
CA LEU A 148 -4.35 -11.60 22.44
C LEU A 148 -3.98 -10.35 23.23
N GLY A 149 -3.19 -10.53 24.29
CA GLY A 149 -2.47 -9.43 24.92
C GLY A 149 -1.30 -8.98 24.05
N ILE A 150 -1.15 -7.68 23.82
CA ILE A 150 -0.09 -7.11 22.99
C ILE A 150 0.85 -6.30 23.87
N GLU A 151 2.13 -6.66 23.88
CA GLU A 151 3.22 -5.88 24.48
C GLU A 151 4.06 -5.22 23.38
N TYR A 152 4.40 -3.95 23.54
CA TYR A 152 5.25 -3.23 22.59
C TYR A 152 6.67 -3.14 23.15
N ASP A 153 7.62 -3.76 22.45
CA ASP A 153 9.03 -3.82 22.81
C ASP A 153 9.78 -2.68 22.09
N PHE A 154 10.12 -1.62 22.83
CA PHE A 154 11.02 -0.56 22.36
C PHE A 154 12.43 -0.76 22.90
N TRP A 155 13.43 -0.38 22.12
CA TRP A 155 14.83 -0.43 22.53
C TRP A 155 15.43 0.97 22.42
N PHE A 156 16.36 1.27 23.32
CA PHE A 156 17.03 2.56 23.42
C PHE A 156 18.53 2.32 23.50
N LEU A 157 19.29 3.39 23.31
CA LEU A 157 20.73 3.39 23.46
C LEU A 157 21.14 2.86 24.84
N THR A 158 22.04 1.89 24.86
CA THR A 158 22.61 1.37 26.10
C THR A 158 23.70 2.30 26.65
N TRP A 159 24.02 2.19 27.94
CA TRP A 159 25.11 2.95 28.54
C TRP A 159 26.46 2.70 27.86
N GLN A 160 26.71 1.45 27.45
CA GLN A 160 27.94 1.09 26.75
C GLN A 160 28.03 1.77 25.38
N GLU A 161 26.96 1.72 24.58
CA GLU A 161 26.92 2.40 23.28
C GLU A 161 26.98 3.94 23.42
N LEU A 162 26.43 4.51 24.50
CA LEU A 162 26.55 5.93 24.80
C LEU A 162 28.01 6.31 25.09
N GLU A 163 28.73 5.52 25.89
CA GLU A 163 30.16 5.72 26.15
C GLU A 163 31.00 5.57 24.87
N ASP A 164 30.64 4.63 24.00
CA ASP A 164 31.35 4.40 22.73
C ASP A 164 31.11 5.54 21.72
N ASN A 165 29.89 6.09 21.65
CA ASN A 165 29.52 7.17 20.72
C ASN A 165 29.98 8.55 21.21
N PHE A 166 30.12 8.76 22.53
CA PHE A 166 30.42 10.06 23.12
C PHE A 166 31.65 10.00 24.03
N PRO A 167 32.80 10.56 23.62
CA PRO A 167 34.04 10.49 24.40
C PRO A 167 34.01 11.32 25.69
N SER A 168 33.04 12.24 25.85
CA SER A 168 32.88 13.04 27.06
C SER A 168 31.47 13.64 27.17
N TRP A 169 31.06 14.05 28.36
CA TRP A 169 29.82 14.79 28.59
C TRP A 169 29.75 16.10 27.77
N GLN A 170 30.89 16.80 27.62
CA GLN A 170 30.97 18.01 26.79
C GLN A 170 30.58 17.73 25.33
N SER A 171 30.96 16.57 24.78
CA SER A 171 30.61 16.22 23.40
C SER A 171 29.10 16.01 23.19
N ILE A 172 28.36 15.63 24.23
CA ILE A 172 26.90 15.54 24.20
C ILE A 172 26.29 16.95 24.28
N GLU A 173 26.80 17.79 25.19
CA GLU A 173 26.33 19.17 25.37
C GLU A 173 26.53 20.01 24.11
N ASP A 174 27.69 19.87 23.44
CA ASP A 174 28.02 20.59 22.20
C ASP A 174 27.06 20.27 21.04
N MET A 175 26.38 19.10 21.07
CA MET A 175 25.37 18.73 20.07
C MET A 175 23.98 19.30 20.36
N GLU A 176 23.76 19.90 21.54
CA GLU A 176 22.48 20.48 21.98
C GLU A 176 21.27 19.53 21.78
N LEU A 177 21.49 18.23 21.97
CA LEU A 177 20.45 17.22 21.78
C LEU A 177 19.42 17.28 22.90
N THR A 178 18.15 17.04 22.56
CA THR A 178 17.15 16.72 23.58
C THR A 178 17.38 15.30 24.10
N TRP A 179 16.91 15.01 25.32
CA TRP A 179 16.99 13.67 25.90
C TRP A 179 16.43 12.58 24.96
N ALA A 180 15.29 12.84 24.31
CA ALA A 180 14.69 11.92 23.34
C ALA A 180 15.60 11.63 22.12
N LYS A 181 16.38 12.62 21.68
CA LYS A 181 17.36 12.43 20.60
C LYS A 181 18.60 11.70 21.08
N LEU A 182 19.01 11.92 22.33
CA LEU A 182 20.16 11.27 22.92
C LEU A 182 19.90 9.77 23.15
N GLU A 183 18.76 9.41 23.74
CA GLU A 183 18.38 8.01 24.01
C GLU A 183 18.13 7.17 22.74
N THR A 184 17.99 7.84 21.59
CA THR A 184 17.80 7.20 20.27
C THR A 184 19.02 7.38 19.35
N PHE A 185 20.13 7.92 19.85
CA PHE A 185 21.33 8.22 19.06
C PHE A 185 22.16 6.95 18.80
N VAL A 186 21.79 6.21 17.75
CA VAL A 186 22.48 4.97 17.37
C VAL A 186 23.18 5.20 16.04
N GLU A 187 24.52 5.23 16.03
CA GLU A 187 25.33 5.47 14.81
C GLU A 187 25.33 4.29 13.82
N TYR A 188 24.77 3.14 14.19
CA TYR A 188 24.73 1.95 13.33
C TYR A 188 23.31 1.38 13.19
N LEU A 189 22.69 1.65 12.04
CA LEU A 189 21.53 0.92 11.51
C LEU A 189 21.71 0.63 10.02
#